data_AF-A0A0W8F1D4-F1
#
_entry.id   AF-A0A0W8F1D4-F1
#
_cell.length_a   1.000
_cell.length_b   1.000
_cell.length_c   1.000
_cell.angle_alpha   90.00
_cell.angle_beta   90.00
_cell.angle_gamma   90.00
#
_symmetry.space_group_name_H-M   'P 1'
#
loop_
_entity.id
_entity.type
_entity.pdbx_description
1 polymer ?
#
loop_
_entity_poly.entity_id
_entity_poly.type
_entity_poly.pdbx_seq_one_letter_code
_entity_poly.pdbx_strand_id
1 'polypeptide(L)'
;MEGAGRIFAGEYCQATCTRRTKSDDIPAILSPGGMSCLQLFVAGTLTENDQKGRDAFYGRVADPTGVFELRAERPDTWLQASLSAIRPPAFVTVIGRARLGSTGAPYLDLSEIREVDRAVRNLWIIRTAEITAERLVLLQKTLQSGSGDEEVCAAITAYQVTGADIRALADMVSTALGQVDGISPADSSGSPVKETVLALIRESAGNKGISLEDLIHLAAGSGIDETMVRKAVRVLLEEDECYQPARDVLKPL
;
A
#
# COMPACT_ATOMS: atom_id res chain seq x y z
N MET A 1 -21.41 -3.16 8.06
CA MET A 1 -20.77 -3.70 6.86
C MET A 1 -19.29 -3.68 7.13
N GLU A 2 -18.68 -4.84 7.30
CA GLU A 2 -17.24 -4.93 7.52
C GLU A 2 -16.53 -4.49 6.22
N GLY A 3 -15.53 -3.62 6.32
CA GLY A 3 -14.83 -3.07 5.17
C GLY A 3 -13.92 -4.13 4.50
N ALA A 4 -13.42 -3.83 3.30
CA ALA A 4 -12.44 -4.71 2.64
C ALA A 4 -11.17 -4.86 3.50
N GLY A 5 -10.77 -6.11 3.75
CA GLY A 5 -9.58 -6.46 4.52
C GLY A 5 -8.28 -6.14 3.78
N ARG A 6 -7.16 -6.08 4.49
CA ARG A 6 -5.83 -5.87 3.92
C ARG A 6 -4.90 -6.99 4.34
N ILE A 7 -4.23 -7.59 3.39
CA ILE A 7 -3.29 -8.69 3.59
C ILE A 7 -2.15 -8.54 2.60
N PHE A 8 -0.95 -8.99 2.96
CA PHE A 8 0.19 -9.07 2.07
C PHE A 8 0.10 -10.29 1.15
N ALA A 9 0.59 -10.16 -0.08
CA ALA A 9 0.54 -11.23 -1.07
C ALA A 9 1.26 -12.50 -0.61
N GLY A 10 2.38 -12.35 0.09
CA GLY A 10 3.18 -13.46 0.62
C GLY A 10 2.46 -14.27 1.70
N GLU A 11 1.52 -13.67 2.44
CA GLU A 11 0.64 -14.40 3.34
C GLU A 11 -0.59 -14.96 2.60
N TYR A 12 -1.19 -14.15 1.73
CA TYR A 12 -2.40 -14.55 1.01
C TYR A 12 -2.16 -15.76 0.10
N CYS A 13 -0.99 -15.86 -0.56
CA CYS A 13 -0.67 -16.99 -1.45
C CYS A 13 -0.61 -18.34 -0.72
N GLN A 14 -0.48 -18.33 0.61
CA GLN A 14 -0.48 -19.52 1.46
C GLN A 14 -1.87 -19.87 2.02
N ALA A 15 -2.89 -19.05 1.74
CA ALA A 15 -4.23 -19.22 2.27
C ALA A 15 -5.03 -20.26 1.46
N THR A 16 -4.86 -21.54 1.79
CA THR A 16 -5.47 -22.68 1.08
C THR A 16 -6.71 -23.26 1.77
N CYS A 17 -7.01 -22.82 2.99
CA CYS A 17 -8.12 -23.32 3.80
C CYS A 17 -9.32 -22.37 3.74
N THR A 18 -10.53 -22.92 3.87
CA THR A 18 -11.76 -22.12 4.00
C THR A 18 -12.47 -22.39 5.33
N ARG A 19 -13.20 -21.41 5.83
CA ARG A 19 -13.98 -21.51 7.08
C ARG A 19 -15.36 -20.91 6.88
N ARG A 20 -16.40 -21.60 7.35
CA ARG A 20 -17.74 -21.01 7.43
C ARG A 20 -17.77 -20.00 8.58
N THR A 21 -18.16 -18.78 8.29
CA THR A 21 -18.44 -17.75 9.29
C THR A 21 -19.91 -17.87 9.73
N LYS A 22 -20.26 -17.28 10.87
CA LYS A 22 -21.64 -17.33 11.40
C LYS A 22 -22.62 -16.47 10.58
N SER A 23 -22.13 -15.63 9.67
CA SER A 23 -22.91 -14.62 8.93
C SER A 23 -23.08 -14.88 7.43
N ASP A 24 -22.27 -15.73 6.80
CA ASP A 24 -22.26 -15.89 5.34
C ASP A 24 -22.48 -17.34 4.90
N ASP A 25 -23.29 -17.51 3.84
CA ASP A 25 -23.48 -18.80 3.16
C ASP A 25 -22.22 -19.27 2.42
N ILE A 26 -21.29 -18.36 2.12
CA ILE A 26 -20.06 -18.63 1.39
C ILE A 26 -18.90 -18.69 2.40
N PRO A 27 -18.12 -19.78 2.45
CA PRO A 27 -17.00 -19.87 3.39
C PRO A 27 -15.90 -18.87 3.02
N ALA A 28 -15.41 -18.14 4.02
CA ALA A 28 -14.28 -17.24 3.89
C ALA A 28 -12.97 -18.03 3.73
N ILE A 29 -12.00 -17.47 3.00
CA ILE A 29 -10.65 -18.03 2.97
C ILE A 29 -9.96 -17.66 4.27
N LEU A 30 -9.27 -18.61 4.91
CA LEU A 30 -8.54 -18.36 6.15
C LEU A 30 -7.05 -18.27 5.86
N SER A 31 -6.39 -17.17 6.20
CA SER A 31 -4.94 -17.03 6.05
C SER A 31 -4.17 -17.73 7.19
N PRO A 32 -2.90 -18.11 6.97
CA PRO A 32 -2.04 -18.63 8.05
C PRO A 32 -1.86 -17.65 9.20
N GLY A 33 -1.90 -16.34 8.92
CA GLY A 33 -1.85 -15.30 9.93
C GLY A 33 -3.16 -15.12 10.71
N GLY A 34 -4.21 -15.90 10.43
CA GLY A 34 -5.47 -15.85 11.17
C GLY A 34 -6.49 -14.84 10.66
N MET A 35 -6.37 -14.35 9.41
CA MET A 35 -7.36 -13.46 8.80
C MET A 35 -8.42 -14.26 8.03
N SER A 36 -9.69 -13.95 8.27
CA SER A 36 -10.79 -14.33 7.36
C SER A 36 -10.84 -13.38 6.15
N CYS A 37 -10.40 -13.87 4.99
CA CYS A 37 -10.39 -13.16 3.72
C CYS A 37 -11.71 -13.39 2.97
N LEU A 38 -12.55 -12.36 2.88
CA LEU A 38 -13.77 -12.32 2.06
C LEU A 38 -13.62 -11.35 0.89
N GLN A 39 -13.47 -10.07 1.20
CA GLN A 39 -13.17 -9.02 0.25
C GLN A 39 -11.89 -8.32 0.68
N LEU A 40 -10.96 -8.16 -0.25
CA LEU A 40 -9.65 -7.60 0.01
C LEU A 40 -9.45 -6.31 -0.77
N PHE A 41 -8.84 -5.33 -0.12
CA PHE A 41 -8.29 -4.12 -0.72
C PHE A 41 -6.77 -4.26 -0.72
N VAL A 42 -6.18 -4.33 -1.91
CA VAL A 42 -4.73 -4.51 -2.10
C VAL A 42 -4.15 -3.39 -2.95
N ALA A 43 -2.87 -3.09 -2.79
CA ALA A 43 -2.14 -2.17 -3.64
C ALA A 43 -0.78 -2.75 -4.04
N GLY A 44 -0.37 -2.50 -5.27
CA GLY A 44 0.89 -3.06 -5.78
C GLY A 44 1.19 -2.59 -7.19
N THR A 45 2.11 -3.28 -7.84
CA THR A 45 2.49 -3.05 -9.23
C THR A 45 1.78 -4.07 -10.11
N LEU A 46 0.90 -3.65 -11.01
CA LEU A 46 0.41 -4.50 -12.09
C LEU A 46 1.59 -4.79 -13.02
N THR A 47 2.02 -6.05 -13.06
CA THR A 47 3.21 -6.50 -13.81
C THR A 47 2.85 -7.13 -15.14
N GLU A 48 1.73 -7.83 -15.19
CA GLU A 48 1.21 -8.51 -16.37
C GLU A 48 -0.31 -8.38 -16.36
N ASN A 49 -0.89 -8.22 -17.55
CA ASN A 49 -2.31 -8.34 -17.77
C ASN A 49 -2.53 -8.99 -19.14
N ASP A 50 -3.40 -9.99 -19.21
CA ASP A 50 -3.58 -10.74 -20.46
C ASP A 50 -4.93 -11.44 -20.52
N GLN A 51 -5.44 -11.60 -21.74
CA GLN A 51 -6.61 -12.41 -21.97
C GLN A 51 -6.20 -13.89 -22.06
N LYS A 52 -6.81 -14.76 -21.24
CA LYS A 52 -6.67 -16.21 -21.41
C LYS A 52 -8.03 -16.81 -21.76
N GLY A 53 -8.10 -17.42 -22.95
CA GLY A 53 -9.35 -17.93 -23.49
C GLY A 53 -10.27 -16.78 -23.96
N ARG A 54 -11.57 -17.04 -24.04
CA ARG A 54 -12.56 -16.05 -24.52
C ARG A 54 -13.32 -15.35 -23.38
N ASP A 55 -13.25 -15.87 -22.17
CA ASP A 55 -14.20 -15.54 -21.09
C ASP A 55 -13.55 -14.82 -19.90
N ALA A 56 -12.23 -14.76 -19.84
CA ALA A 56 -11.52 -14.25 -18.66
C ALA A 56 -10.29 -13.41 -19.03
N PHE A 57 -10.11 -12.32 -18.28
CA PHE A 57 -8.88 -11.52 -18.28
C PHE A 57 -8.15 -11.73 -16.96
N TYR A 58 -6.83 -11.85 -17.03
CA TYR A 58 -5.96 -12.12 -15.90
C TYR A 58 -5.04 -10.94 -15.65
N GLY A 59 -4.68 -10.73 -14.39
CA GLY A 59 -3.72 -9.71 -14.01
C GLY A 59 -2.84 -10.21 -12.87
N ARG A 60 -1.60 -9.72 -12.80
CA ARG A 60 -0.66 -10.04 -11.72
C ARG A 60 -0.22 -8.77 -11.03
N VAL A 61 -0.63 -8.60 -9.77
CA VAL A 61 -0.27 -7.43 -8.96
C VAL A 61 0.75 -7.84 -7.91
N ALA A 62 1.97 -7.33 -8.06
CA ALA A 62 3.08 -7.58 -7.14
C ALA A 62 3.10 -6.55 -6.01
N ASP A 63 3.14 -7.01 -4.77
CA ASP A 63 3.51 -6.21 -3.61
C ASP A 63 4.95 -6.59 -3.17
N PRO A 64 5.53 -5.96 -2.14
CA PRO A 64 6.88 -6.30 -1.66
C PRO A 64 7.09 -7.75 -1.20
N THR A 65 6.01 -8.50 -1.00
CA THR A 65 6.00 -9.82 -0.35
C THR A 65 5.63 -10.96 -1.31
N GLY A 66 5.08 -10.64 -2.48
CA GLY A 66 4.63 -11.64 -3.44
C GLY A 66 3.72 -11.07 -4.52
N VAL A 67 2.87 -11.94 -5.09
CA VAL A 67 1.96 -11.59 -6.19
C VAL A 67 0.53 -12.01 -5.87
N PHE A 68 -0.40 -11.10 -6.10
CA PHE A 68 -1.83 -11.40 -6.21
C PHE A 68 -2.17 -11.76 -7.66
N GLU A 69 -2.80 -12.92 -7.84
CA GLU A 69 -3.43 -13.31 -9.10
C GLU A 69 -4.83 -12.71 -9.16
N LEU A 70 -5.13 -11.94 -10.20
CA LEU A 70 -6.44 -11.34 -10.45
C LEU A 70 -7.17 -12.09 -11.56
N ARG A 71 -8.49 -12.20 -11.43
CA ARG A 71 -9.38 -12.69 -12.50
C ARG A 71 -10.56 -11.76 -12.69
N ALA A 72 -10.82 -11.38 -13.93
CA ALA A 72 -12.04 -10.72 -14.34
C ALA A 72 -12.79 -11.64 -15.32
N GLU A 73 -13.77 -12.38 -14.80
CA GLU A 73 -14.55 -13.35 -15.57
C GLU A 73 -15.89 -12.75 -16.02
N ARG A 74 -16.53 -13.34 -17.05
CA ARG A 74 -17.87 -12.91 -17.47
C ARG A 74 -18.90 -13.12 -16.34
N PRO A 75 -19.93 -12.26 -16.23
CA PRO A 75 -20.39 -11.29 -17.23
C PRO A 75 -19.76 -9.90 -17.17
N ASP A 76 -18.80 -9.65 -16.27
CA ASP A 76 -18.25 -8.30 -16.00
C ASP A 76 -17.25 -7.81 -17.07
N THR A 77 -17.76 -7.59 -18.28
CA THR A 77 -16.98 -7.09 -19.44
C THR A 77 -16.31 -5.74 -19.18
N TRP A 78 -16.93 -4.89 -18.36
CA TRP A 78 -16.36 -3.59 -17.97
C TRP A 78 -15.09 -3.76 -17.12
N LEU A 79 -15.02 -4.78 -16.24
CA LEU A 79 -13.81 -5.07 -15.46
C LEU A 79 -12.68 -5.57 -16.35
N GLN A 80 -13.00 -6.42 -17.34
CA GLN A 80 -12.04 -6.85 -18.35
C GLN A 80 -11.48 -5.66 -19.13
N ALA A 81 -12.35 -4.74 -19.54
CA ALA A 81 -11.95 -3.50 -20.21
C ALA A 81 -11.05 -2.63 -19.32
N SER A 82 -11.46 -2.37 -18.06
CA SER A 82 -10.68 -1.59 -17.09
C SER A 82 -9.29 -2.19 -16.84
N LEU A 83 -9.20 -3.51 -16.63
CA LEU A 83 -7.93 -4.19 -16.43
C LEU A 83 -7.05 -4.14 -17.69
N SER A 84 -7.63 -4.32 -18.87
CA SER A 84 -6.89 -4.29 -20.15
C SER A 84 -6.39 -2.89 -20.56
N ALA A 85 -7.04 -1.83 -20.08
CA ALA A 85 -6.71 -0.46 -20.43
C ALA A 85 -5.44 0.06 -19.72
N ILE A 86 -5.11 -0.51 -18.56
CA ILE A 86 -3.91 -0.14 -17.79
C ILE A 86 -2.71 -0.81 -18.46
N ARG A 87 -1.65 -0.04 -18.76
CA ARG A 87 -0.41 -0.59 -19.35
C ARG A 87 0.59 -0.97 -18.26
N PRO A 88 0.95 -2.25 -18.09
CA PRO A 88 2.02 -2.63 -17.18
C PRO A 88 3.40 -2.09 -17.63
N PRO A 89 4.31 -1.74 -16.70
CA PRO A 89 4.10 -1.72 -15.25
C PRO A 89 3.37 -0.45 -14.78
N ALA A 90 2.37 -0.61 -13.90
CA ALA A 90 1.62 0.51 -13.30
C ALA A 90 1.30 0.23 -11.83
N PHE A 91 1.32 1.26 -10.98
CA PHE A 91 0.82 1.11 -9.60
C PHE A 91 -0.70 1.12 -9.62
N VAL A 92 -1.29 0.15 -8.92
CA VAL A 92 -2.75 -0.01 -8.87
C VAL A 92 -3.23 -0.27 -7.46
N THR A 93 -4.45 0.15 -7.18
CA THR A 93 -5.28 -0.41 -6.11
C THR A 93 -6.30 -1.35 -6.70
N VAL A 94 -6.62 -2.40 -5.94
CA VAL A 94 -7.57 -3.44 -6.34
C VAL A 94 -8.51 -3.73 -5.18
N ILE A 95 -9.81 -3.81 -5.48
CA ILE A 95 -10.78 -4.48 -4.62
C ILE A 95 -11.17 -5.77 -5.31
N GLY A 96 -11.11 -6.88 -4.58
CA GLY A 96 -11.51 -8.18 -5.12
C GLY A 96 -12.02 -9.12 -4.04
N ARG A 97 -12.85 -10.07 -4.45
CA ARG A 97 -13.31 -11.15 -3.56
C ARG A 97 -12.27 -12.25 -3.54
N ALA A 98 -11.92 -12.72 -2.36
CA ALA A 98 -10.98 -13.80 -2.18
C ALA A 98 -11.62 -15.13 -2.62
N ARG A 99 -10.99 -15.85 -3.54
CA ARG A 99 -11.45 -17.14 -4.08
C ARG A 99 -10.31 -18.14 -4.16
N LEU A 100 -10.65 -19.44 -4.13
CA LEU A 100 -9.70 -20.52 -4.40
C LEU A 100 -9.93 -21.03 -5.83
N GLY A 101 -8.86 -21.14 -6.60
CA GLY A 101 -8.89 -21.77 -7.91
C GLY A 101 -9.07 -23.29 -7.79
N SER A 102 -9.26 -23.94 -8.94
CA SER A 102 -9.36 -25.41 -9.01
C SER A 102 -8.12 -26.14 -8.49
N THR A 103 -6.95 -25.50 -8.52
CA THR A 103 -5.69 -26.02 -7.98
C THR A 103 -5.54 -25.80 -6.46
N GLY A 104 -6.50 -25.13 -5.82
CA GLY A 104 -6.40 -24.71 -4.41
C GLY A 104 -5.58 -23.43 -4.20
N ALA A 105 -5.01 -22.85 -5.25
CA ALA A 105 -4.29 -21.58 -5.14
C ALA A 105 -5.27 -20.39 -5.04
N PRO A 106 -5.03 -19.43 -4.13
CA PRO A 106 -5.91 -18.29 -3.95
C PRO A 106 -5.73 -17.24 -5.06
N TYR A 107 -6.83 -16.57 -5.41
CA TYR A 107 -6.87 -15.46 -6.37
C TYR A 107 -7.95 -14.44 -5.98
N LEU A 108 -7.82 -13.22 -6.49
CA LEU A 108 -8.83 -12.17 -6.34
C LEU A 108 -9.74 -12.14 -7.56
N ASP A 109 -11.02 -12.44 -7.34
CA ASP A 109 -12.10 -12.17 -8.28
C ASP A 109 -12.34 -10.66 -8.30
N LEU A 110 -11.98 -10.02 -9.41
CA LEU A 110 -11.84 -8.57 -9.51
C LEU A 110 -13.19 -7.90 -9.28
N SER A 111 -13.20 -6.81 -8.51
CA SER A 111 -14.40 -5.98 -8.30
C SER A 111 -14.14 -4.52 -8.64
N GLU A 112 -12.90 -4.05 -8.46
CA GLU A 112 -12.46 -2.72 -8.87
C GLU A 112 -10.94 -2.72 -9.08
N ILE A 113 -10.46 -1.97 -10.07
CA ILE A 113 -9.03 -1.66 -10.26
C ILE A 113 -8.87 -0.19 -10.63
N ARG A 114 -7.88 0.48 -10.05
CA ARG A 114 -7.55 1.87 -10.35
C ARG A 114 -6.05 2.07 -10.40
N GLU A 115 -5.58 2.77 -11.43
CA GLU A 115 -4.20 3.27 -11.46
C GLU A 115 -4.03 4.36 -10.40
N VAL A 116 -2.92 4.29 -9.65
CA VAL A 116 -2.59 5.20 -8.56
C VAL A 116 -1.11 5.56 -8.61
N ASP A 117 -0.67 6.47 -7.76
CA ASP A 117 0.74 6.80 -7.62
C ASP A 117 1.46 5.89 -6.59
N ARG A 118 2.77 6.12 -6.45
CA ARG A 118 3.61 5.43 -5.47
C ARG A 118 3.21 5.72 -4.02
N ALA A 119 2.70 6.92 -3.73
CA ALA A 119 2.36 7.33 -2.37
C ALA A 119 1.16 6.53 -1.84
N VAL A 120 0.11 6.35 -2.65
CA VAL A 120 -1.04 5.52 -2.30
C VAL A 120 -0.63 4.07 -2.03
N ARG A 121 0.24 3.51 -2.87
CA ARG A 121 0.79 2.16 -2.69
C ARG A 121 1.60 2.05 -1.39
N ASN A 122 2.42 3.04 -1.07
CA ASN A 122 3.22 3.06 0.16
C ASN A 122 2.35 3.18 1.42
N LEU A 123 1.32 4.03 1.40
CA LEU A 123 0.34 4.14 2.49
C LEU A 123 -0.39 2.82 2.73
N TRP A 124 -0.72 2.09 1.65
CA TRP A 124 -1.30 0.75 1.78
C TRP A 124 -0.33 -0.23 2.45
N ILE A 125 0.97 -0.21 2.11
CA ILE A 125 1.98 -1.08 2.75
C ILE A 125 2.05 -0.78 4.25
N ILE A 126 2.18 0.49 4.63
CA ILE A 126 2.25 0.91 6.05
C ILE A 126 1.01 0.41 6.80
N ARG A 127 -0.19 0.68 6.26
CA ARG A 127 -1.44 0.30 6.94
C ARG A 127 -1.62 -1.22 7.02
N THR A 128 -1.18 -1.95 6.00
CA THR A 128 -1.24 -3.42 5.98
C THR A 128 -0.24 -4.03 6.96
N ALA A 129 0.93 -3.41 7.13
CA ALA A 129 1.92 -3.79 8.12
C ALA A 129 1.40 -3.61 9.56
N GLU A 130 0.78 -2.47 9.88
CA GLU A 130 0.16 -2.22 11.19
C GLU A 130 -0.88 -3.30 11.52
N ILE A 131 -1.85 -3.51 10.62
CA ILE A 131 -2.93 -4.50 10.80
C ILE A 131 -2.36 -5.92 10.93
N THR A 132 -1.33 -6.25 10.15
CA THR A 132 -0.69 -7.57 10.21
C THR A 132 0.06 -7.75 11.52
N ALA A 133 0.82 -6.75 11.99
CA ALA A 133 1.55 -6.81 13.25
C ALA A 133 0.60 -7.00 14.45
N GLU A 134 -0.51 -6.26 14.51
CA GLU A 134 -1.56 -6.44 15.54
C GLU A 134 -2.10 -7.88 15.54
N ARG A 135 -2.36 -8.42 14.35
CA ARG A 135 -2.84 -9.80 14.18
C ARG A 135 -1.80 -10.83 14.62
N LEU A 136 -0.52 -10.63 14.28
CA LEU A 136 0.56 -11.54 14.69
C LEU A 136 0.76 -11.55 16.22
N VAL A 137 0.56 -10.42 16.90
CA VAL A 137 0.58 -10.38 18.37
C VAL A 137 -0.56 -11.22 18.96
N LEU A 138 -1.77 -11.16 18.39
CA LEU A 138 -2.89 -11.98 18.83
C LEU A 138 -2.61 -13.47 18.57
N LEU A 139 -2.12 -13.80 17.37
CA LEU A 139 -1.72 -15.16 16.98
C LEU A 139 -0.67 -15.75 17.93
N GLN A 140 0.35 -14.98 18.28
CA GLN A 140 1.40 -15.40 19.22
C GLN A 140 0.87 -15.64 20.63
N LYS A 141 -0.04 -14.79 21.11
CA LYS A 141 -0.68 -14.95 22.42
C LYS A 141 -1.54 -16.21 22.45
N THR A 142 -2.39 -16.43 21.45
CA THR A 142 -3.26 -17.61 21.36
C THR A 142 -2.46 -18.90 21.24
N LEU A 143 -1.34 -18.89 20.50
CA LEU A 143 -0.45 -20.05 20.41
C LEU A 143 0.16 -20.43 21.77
N GLN A 144 0.47 -19.45 22.63
CA GLN A 144 1.05 -19.68 23.95
C GLN A 144 0.00 -20.09 25.01
N SER A 145 -1.18 -19.47 24.98
CA SER A 145 -2.24 -19.72 25.95
C SER A 145 -3.11 -20.94 25.61
N GLY A 146 -3.09 -21.40 24.35
CA GLY A 146 -4.00 -22.44 23.85
C GLY A 146 -5.46 -22.02 23.75
N SER A 147 -5.76 -20.73 23.93
CA SER A 147 -7.12 -20.17 23.89
C SER A 147 -7.11 -18.72 23.41
N GLY A 148 -8.15 -18.32 22.69
CA GLY A 148 -8.26 -16.98 22.14
C GLY A 148 -9.40 -16.85 21.15
N ASP A 149 -9.23 -15.91 20.23
CA ASP A 149 -10.19 -15.69 19.15
C ASP A 149 -10.39 -16.96 18.29
N GLU A 150 -11.65 -17.19 17.86
CA GLU A 150 -12.05 -18.39 17.13
C GLU A 150 -11.34 -18.49 15.78
N GLU A 151 -11.10 -17.36 15.11
CA GLU A 151 -10.42 -17.32 13.82
C GLU A 151 -8.95 -17.69 13.95
N VAL A 152 -8.33 -17.16 14.99
CA VAL A 152 -6.92 -17.38 15.30
C VAL A 152 -6.69 -18.84 15.72
N CYS A 153 -7.55 -19.40 16.57
CA CYS A 153 -7.52 -20.82 16.93
C CYS A 153 -7.68 -21.72 15.70
N ALA A 154 -8.61 -21.36 14.81
CA ALA A 154 -8.85 -22.11 13.58
C ALA A 154 -7.62 -22.07 12.66
N ALA A 155 -6.93 -20.93 12.54
CA ALA A 155 -5.73 -20.82 11.71
C ALA A 155 -4.56 -21.62 12.28
N ILE A 156 -4.32 -21.54 13.60
CA ILE A 156 -3.31 -22.37 14.29
C ILE A 156 -3.56 -23.84 14.01
N THR A 157 -4.81 -24.28 14.11
CA THR A 157 -5.17 -25.69 13.87
C THR A 157 -5.04 -26.08 12.40
N ALA A 158 -5.55 -25.25 11.48
CA ALA A 158 -5.57 -25.56 10.04
C ALA A 158 -4.16 -25.58 9.42
N TYR A 159 -3.29 -24.67 9.85
CA TYR A 159 -1.94 -24.51 9.30
C TYR A 159 -0.85 -25.08 10.20
N GLN A 160 -1.20 -25.63 11.37
CA GLN A 160 -0.24 -26.11 12.37
C GLN A 160 0.80 -25.04 12.73
N VAL A 161 0.33 -23.80 12.92
CA VAL A 161 1.17 -22.61 13.07
C VAL A 161 2.12 -22.77 14.26
N THR A 162 3.39 -22.50 14.02
CA THR A 162 4.46 -22.49 15.03
C THR A 162 4.95 -21.07 15.29
N GLY A 163 5.74 -20.90 16.36
CA GLY A 163 6.42 -19.63 16.60
C GLY A 163 7.43 -19.25 15.50
N ALA A 164 7.91 -20.21 14.69
CA ALA A 164 8.77 -19.92 13.55
C ALA A 164 7.98 -19.29 12.40
N ASP A 165 6.76 -19.75 12.15
CA ASP A 165 5.88 -19.21 11.11
C ASP A 165 5.46 -17.78 11.44
N ILE A 166 5.17 -17.50 12.71
CA ILE A 166 4.86 -16.13 13.18
C ILE A 166 6.06 -15.20 12.95
N ARG A 167 7.28 -15.66 13.24
CA ARG A 167 8.50 -14.88 12.95
C ARG A 167 8.70 -14.66 11.46
N ALA A 168 8.46 -15.67 10.63
CA ALA A 168 8.56 -15.54 9.18
C ALA A 168 7.57 -14.49 8.63
N LEU A 169 6.33 -14.46 9.13
CA LEU A 169 5.36 -13.42 8.79
C LEU A 169 5.81 -12.04 9.27
N ALA A 170 6.41 -11.93 10.46
CA ALA A 170 6.95 -10.66 10.96
C ALA A 170 8.16 -10.16 10.15
N ASP A 171 9.04 -11.07 9.71
CA ASP A 171 10.18 -10.75 8.86
C ASP A 171 9.73 -10.30 7.46
N MET A 172 8.70 -10.94 6.91
CA MET A 172 8.04 -10.51 5.67
C MET A 172 7.49 -9.08 5.79
N VAL A 173 6.78 -8.78 6.88
CA VAL A 173 6.25 -7.42 7.15
C VAL A 173 7.39 -6.40 7.25
N SER A 174 8.46 -6.74 7.98
CA SER A 174 9.64 -5.88 8.14
C SER A 174 10.33 -5.61 6.80
N THR A 175 10.44 -6.63 5.95
CA THR A 175 10.98 -6.52 4.58
C THR A 175 10.11 -5.60 3.72
N ALA A 176 8.78 -5.72 3.83
CA ALA A 176 7.84 -4.87 3.09
C ALA A 176 7.94 -3.40 3.51
N LEU A 177 8.07 -3.13 4.81
CA LEU A 177 8.27 -1.78 5.34
C LEU A 177 9.60 -1.17 4.86
N GLY A 178 10.67 -1.97 4.77
CA GLY A 178 11.95 -1.53 4.22
C GLY A 178 11.89 -1.05 2.76
N GLN A 179 10.85 -1.44 2.00
CA GLN A 179 10.61 -0.93 0.63
C GLN A 179 9.90 0.44 0.61
N VAL A 180 9.29 0.83 1.73
CA VAL A 180 8.66 2.14 1.91
C VAL A 180 9.70 3.19 2.29
N ASP A 181 10.80 2.80 2.96
CA ASP A 181 11.90 3.64 3.46
C ASP A 181 12.72 4.40 2.39
N GLY A 182 12.30 4.36 1.12
CA GLY A 182 12.58 5.45 0.18
C GLY A 182 11.86 6.77 0.54
N ILE A 183 11.03 6.75 1.57
CA ILE A 183 10.44 7.90 2.27
C ILE A 183 11.24 8.08 3.55
N SER A 184 12.24 8.96 3.50
CA SER A 184 12.69 9.65 4.71
C SER A 184 11.46 10.35 5.32
N PRO A 185 11.33 10.49 6.66
CA PRO A 185 10.22 11.20 7.32
C PRO A 185 10.01 12.67 6.89
N ALA A 186 10.77 13.14 5.90
CA ALA A 186 10.76 14.48 5.35
C ALA A 186 9.70 14.73 4.25
N ASP A 187 8.94 13.72 3.80
CA ASP A 187 8.05 13.86 2.63
C ASP A 187 6.54 13.81 2.92
N SER A 188 6.13 13.91 4.18
CA SER A 188 4.72 14.15 4.52
C SER A 188 4.64 15.27 5.55
N SER A 189 4.12 16.43 5.13
CA SER A 189 3.54 17.47 6.00
C SER A 189 4.29 17.72 7.31
N GLY A 190 5.43 18.44 7.23
CA GLY A 190 6.17 18.89 8.41
C GLY A 190 7.68 18.64 8.40
N SER A 191 8.34 18.54 7.25
CA SER A 191 9.81 18.53 7.25
C SER A 191 10.32 19.85 7.84
N PRO A 192 11.23 19.83 8.84
CA PRO A 192 11.83 21.06 9.38
C PRO A 192 12.50 21.90 8.29
N VAL A 193 12.94 21.25 7.20
CA VAL A 193 13.46 21.93 6.00
C VAL A 193 12.38 22.74 5.30
N LYS A 194 11.17 22.18 5.12
CA LYS A 194 10.04 22.88 4.50
C LYS A 194 9.68 24.13 5.31
N GLU A 195 9.54 23.99 6.62
CA GLU A 195 9.20 25.11 7.51
C GLU A 195 10.29 26.20 7.47
N THR A 196 11.56 25.79 7.48
CA THR A 196 12.68 26.73 7.39
C THR A 196 12.70 27.45 6.04
N VAL A 197 12.45 26.74 4.93
CA VAL A 197 12.40 27.34 3.58
C VAL A 197 11.19 28.28 3.46
N LEU A 198 10.03 27.93 4.00
CA LEU A 198 8.87 28.81 4.03
C LEU A 198 9.13 30.07 4.86
N ALA A 199 9.76 29.94 6.03
CA ALA A 199 10.14 31.07 6.86
C ALA A 199 11.10 32.01 6.12
N LEU A 200 12.12 31.48 5.45
CA LEU A 200 13.05 32.25 4.63
C LEU A 200 12.34 32.99 3.49
N ILE A 201 11.38 32.33 2.81
CA ILE A 201 10.56 32.95 1.77
C ILE A 201 9.73 34.11 2.37
N ARG A 202 9.08 33.91 3.52
CA ARG A 202 8.27 34.95 4.19
C ARG A 202 9.10 36.15 4.66
N GLU A 203 10.27 35.90 5.22
CA GLU A 203 11.15 36.95 5.75
C GLU A 203 11.82 37.77 4.64
N SER A 204 12.15 37.13 3.50
CA SER A 204 13.02 37.73 2.49
C SER A 204 12.30 38.13 1.19
N ALA A 205 11.08 37.63 0.90
CA ALA A 205 10.43 37.88 -0.37
C ALA A 205 10.02 39.35 -0.59
N GLY A 206 9.68 40.10 0.46
CA GLY A 206 9.23 41.50 0.35
C GLY A 206 8.24 41.73 -0.81
N ASN A 207 8.33 42.88 -1.49
CA ASN A 207 7.46 43.19 -2.64
C ASN A 207 7.91 42.54 -3.97
N LYS A 208 9.18 42.11 -4.10
CA LYS A 208 9.74 41.63 -5.37
C LYS A 208 9.73 40.10 -5.50
N GLY A 209 9.54 39.37 -4.42
CA GLY A 209 9.79 37.93 -4.35
C GLY A 209 11.28 37.66 -4.11
N ILE A 210 11.59 36.43 -3.70
CA ILE A 210 12.96 35.94 -3.54
C ILE A 210 13.33 35.07 -4.75
N SER A 211 14.56 35.20 -5.27
CA SER A 211 15.01 34.30 -6.33
C SER A 211 15.36 32.92 -5.75
N LEU A 212 15.23 31.86 -6.54
CA LEU A 212 15.60 30.51 -6.10
C LEU A 212 17.09 30.43 -5.76
N GLU A 213 17.93 31.17 -6.47
CA GLU A 213 19.38 31.25 -6.21
C GLU A 213 19.68 31.92 -4.86
N ASP A 214 19.04 33.06 -4.56
CA ASP A 214 19.18 33.73 -3.27
C ASP A 214 18.63 32.87 -2.13
N LEU A 215 17.53 32.16 -2.37
CA LEU A 215 16.94 31.23 -1.40
C LEU A 215 17.89 30.07 -1.09
N ILE A 216 18.55 29.50 -2.10
CA ILE A 216 19.58 28.46 -1.91
C ILE A 216 20.74 29.02 -1.09
N HIS A 217 21.20 30.23 -1.39
CA HIS A 217 22.29 30.87 -0.66
C HIS A 217 21.94 31.11 0.83
N LEU A 218 20.72 31.57 1.12
CA LEU A 218 20.25 31.77 2.49
C LEU A 218 20.07 30.45 3.24
N ALA A 219 19.49 29.45 2.58
CA ALA A 219 19.25 28.13 3.16
C ALA A 219 20.54 27.37 3.46
N ALA A 220 21.61 27.60 2.69
CA ALA A 220 22.95 27.08 2.97
C ALA A 220 23.49 27.57 4.33
N GLY A 221 23.16 28.80 4.73
CA GLY A 221 23.48 29.34 6.06
C GLY A 221 22.81 28.59 7.22
N SER A 222 21.70 27.90 6.93
CA SER A 222 20.97 27.04 7.86
C SER A 222 21.30 25.55 7.70
N GLY A 223 22.33 25.20 6.90
CA GLY A 223 22.78 23.82 6.68
C GLY A 223 21.91 23.01 5.72
N ILE A 224 21.08 23.66 4.90
CA ILE A 224 20.20 23.00 3.92
C ILE A 224 20.87 23.03 2.55
N ASP A 225 21.02 21.87 1.90
CA ASP A 225 21.61 21.79 0.57
C ASP A 225 20.63 22.16 -0.55
N GLU A 226 21.16 22.51 -1.72
CA GLU A 226 20.37 22.91 -2.88
C GLU A 226 19.27 21.91 -3.27
N THR A 227 19.57 20.61 -3.20
CA THR A 227 18.63 19.54 -3.55
C THR A 227 17.43 19.55 -2.60
N MET A 228 17.70 19.74 -1.30
CA MET A 228 16.69 19.87 -0.26
C MET A 228 15.83 21.13 -0.45
N VAL A 229 16.43 22.27 -0.80
CA VAL A 229 15.70 23.52 -1.08
C VAL A 229 14.77 23.34 -2.29
N ARG A 230 15.28 22.82 -3.41
CA ARG A 230 14.47 22.61 -4.62
C ARG A 230 13.29 21.66 -4.38
N LYS A 231 13.51 20.63 -3.56
CA LYS A 231 12.46 19.70 -3.15
C LYS A 231 11.40 20.38 -2.28
N ALA A 232 11.82 21.16 -1.28
CA ALA A 232 10.92 21.91 -0.41
C ALA A 232 10.07 22.92 -1.19
N VAL A 233 10.69 23.68 -2.10
CA VAL A 233 9.98 24.65 -2.96
C VAL A 233 8.91 23.97 -3.81
N ARG A 234 9.19 22.80 -4.39
CA ARG A 234 8.20 22.05 -5.17
C ARG A 234 6.98 21.69 -4.33
N VAL A 235 7.20 21.21 -3.10
CA VAL A 235 6.12 20.87 -2.16
C VAL A 235 5.32 22.13 -1.77
N LEU A 236 5.98 23.25 -1.50
CA LEU A 236 5.31 24.52 -1.15
C LEU A 236 4.42 25.06 -2.28
N LEU A 237 4.82 24.84 -3.53
CA LEU A 237 4.02 25.20 -4.71
C LEU A 237 2.83 24.24 -4.92
N GLU A 238 3.01 22.95 -4.62
CA GLU A 238 1.94 21.94 -4.70
C GLU A 238 0.87 22.13 -3.60
N GLU A 239 1.27 22.63 -2.43
CA GLU A 239 0.40 22.83 -1.25
C GLU A 239 -0.19 24.26 -1.14
N ASP A 240 -0.02 25.11 -2.16
CA ASP A 240 -0.49 26.51 -2.15
C ASP A 240 0.01 27.30 -0.92
N GLU A 241 1.27 27.13 -0.52
CA GLU A 241 1.93 27.96 0.51
C GLU A 241 2.76 29.11 -0.10
N CYS A 242 3.16 28.98 -1.36
CA CYS A 242 3.83 30.02 -2.13
C CYS A 242 3.44 29.95 -3.62
N TYR A 243 3.76 30.98 -4.39
CA TYR A 243 3.53 31.03 -5.83
C TYR A 243 4.71 31.66 -6.57
N GLN A 244 4.77 31.45 -7.89
CA GLN A 244 5.88 31.87 -8.75
C GLN A 244 5.44 32.95 -9.76
N PRO A 245 5.55 34.26 -9.44
CA PRO A 245 5.16 35.34 -10.36
C PRO A 245 6.03 35.45 -11.62
N ALA A 246 7.29 35.01 -11.54
CA ALA A 246 8.24 34.98 -12.65
C ALA A 246 9.13 33.74 -12.51
N ARG A 247 9.78 33.31 -13.59
CA ARG A 247 10.66 32.13 -13.56
C ARG A 247 11.70 32.25 -12.44
N ASP A 248 11.76 31.24 -11.58
CA ASP A 248 12.68 31.15 -10.45
C ASP A 248 12.53 32.26 -9.39
N VAL A 249 11.36 32.92 -9.30
CA VAL A 249 11.04 33.91 -8.27
C VAL A 249 9.87 33.42 -7.42
N LEU A 250 10.05 33.32 -6.11
CA LEU A 250 9.05 32.78 -5.17
C LEU A 250 8.46 33.91 -4.31
N LYS A 251 7.14 33.87 -4.12
CA LYS A 251 6.41 34.74 -3.19
C LYS A 251 5.52 33.91 -2.27
N PRO A 252 5.46 34.23 -0.97
CA PRO A 252 4.49 33.59 -0.09
C PRO A 252 3.08 33.99 -0.51
N LEU A 253 2.12 33.09 -0.28
CA LEU A 253 0.69 33.40 -0.40
C LEU A 253 0.18 34.17 0.82
#